data_AF-A0A3A8HHJ5-F1
#
_entry.id   AF-A0A3A8HHJ5-F1
#
_cell.length_a   1.000
_cell.length_b   1.000
_cell.length_c   1.000
_cell.angle_alpha   90.00
_cell.angle_beta   90.00
_cell.angle_gamma   90.00
#
_symmetry.space_group_name_H-M   'P 1'
#
loop_
_entity.id
_entity.type
_entity.pdbx_description
1 polymer ?
#
loop_
_entity_poly.entity_id
_entity_poly.type
_entity_poly.pdbx_seq_one_letter_code
_entity_poly.pdbx_strand_id
1 'polypeptide(L)'
;MTDDYYVGAYWLGRSEDAESCATRASNLFDALGRLEPEWRRWHEAGRTFKDASARTFSTDRANFMKLFARKKNRLGDAFRYWLWAGTHPDETSLVDGYCGSADDVPTSMCLVSPPRRGDMAERVLSAPLLREVLRSVVRCWEPTWSVVASREYRDKVSPSSGDAGTFVGWMTYFSRQWGEVPPLPAPVRVEPVDDLGTLVLLTEERFTVTNPEHVRLATEVHQVLDAAGLLRAL
;
A
#
# COMPACT_ATOMS: atom_id res chain seq x y z
N MET A 1 1.96 17.62 -15.00
CA MET A 1 2.64 16.45 -14.39
C MET A 1 1.55 15.55 -13.85
N THR A 2 1.55 14.28 -14.23
CA THR A 2 0.63 13.29 -13.68
C THR A 2 1.29 12.74 -12.42
N ASP A 3 0.70 13.04 -11.28
CA ASP A 3 1.21 12.70 -9.95
C ASP A 3 1.00 11.19 -9.66
N ASP A 4 2.02 10.52 -9.10
CA ASP A 4 2.06 9.08 -8.93
C ASP A 4 1.61 8.67 -7.51
N TYR A 5 0.50 7.94 -7.39
CA TYR A 5 -0.02 7.51 -6.09
C TYR A 5 0.35 6.05 -5.81
N TYR A 6 0.38 5.70 -4.52
CA TYR A 6 0.50 4.32 -4.08
C TYR A 6 -0.19 4.12 -2.73
N VAL A 7 -0.56 2.87 -2.46
CA VAL A 7 -0.91 2.37 -1.13
C VAL A 7 0.26 1.53 -0.62
N GLY A 8 0.94 1.99 0.42
CA GLY A 8 2.02 1.27 1.07
C GLY A 8 1.56 0.76 2.43
N ALA A 9 1.93 -0.46 2.79
CA ALA A 9 1.75 -1.02 4.11
C ALA A 9 3.05 -1.65 4.55
N TYR A 10 3.46 -1.38 5.79
CA TYR A 10 4.79 -1.71 6.30
C TYR A 10 4.68 -2.26 7.72
N TRP A 11 5.46 -3.30 8.01
CA TRP A 11 5.54 -3.91 9.34
C TRP A 11 6.96 -4.42 9.61
N LEU A 12 7.26 -4.50 10.90
CA LEU A 12 8.50 -5.04 11.44
C LEU A 12 8.57 -6.56 11.22
N GLY A 13 9.69 -7.16 11.63
CA GLY A 13 9.92 -8.59 11.57
C GLY A 13 8.73 -9.39 12.09
N ARG A 14 8.09 -10.16 11.20
CA ARG A 14 7.00 -11.08 11.51
C ARG A 14 7.27 -12.40 10.79
N SER A 15 7.80 -13.35 11.55
CA SER A 15 8.04 -14.70 11.05
C SER A 15 6.71 -15.36 10.68
N GLU A 16 6.57 -15.71 9.41
CA GLU A 16 5.40 -16.40 8.88
C GLU A 16 5.89 -17.46 7.90
N ASP A 17 5.28 -18.63 7.90
CA ASP A 17 5.57 -19.65 6.91
C ASP A 17 4.99 -19.29 5.53
N ALA A 18 5.38 -20.06 4.51
CA ALA A 18 4.94 -19.83 3.14
C ALA A 18 3.40 -19.93 3.02
N GLU A 19 2.76 -20.81 3.79
CA GLU A 19 1.31 -21.02 3.73
C GLU A 19 0.54 -19.82 4.29
N SER A 20 1.01 -19.26 5.40
CA SER A 20 0.45 -18.06 6.02
C SER A 20 0.61 -16.85 5.10
N CYS A 21 1.81 -16.61 4.56
CA CYS A 21 2.05 -15.56 3.58
C CYS A 21 1.21 -15.75 2.31
N ALA A 22 1.06 -16.98 1.81
CA ALA A 22 0.26 -17.27 0.62
C ALA A 22 -1.23 -17.04 0.85
N THR A 23 -1.71 -17.34 2.06
CA THR A 23 -3.10 -17.11 2.47
C THR A 23 -3.39 -15.60 2.56
N ARG A 24 -2.51 -14.83 3.24
CA ARG A 24 -2.65 -13.36 3.32
C ARG A 24 -2.61 -12.70 1.94
N ALA A 25 -1.67 -13.11 1.08
CA ALA A 25 -1.59 -12.61 -0.30
C ALA A 25 -2.87 -12.94 -1.08
N SER A 26 -3.31 -14.20 -1.09
CA SER A 26 -4.53 -14.63 -1.80
C SER A 26 -5.76 -13.84 -1.35
N ASN A 27 -5.93 -13.63 -0.04
CA ASN A 27 -7.03 -12.84 0.53
C ASN A 27 -6.99 -11.37 0.05
N LEU A 28 -5.79 -10.77 -0.04
CA LEU A 28 -5.63 -9.41 -0.56
C LEU A 28 -6.07 -9.33 -2.02
N PHE A 29 -5.56 -10.22 -2.88
CA PHE A 29 -5.90 -10.19 -4.30
C PHE A 29 -7.40 -10.44 -4.55
N ASP A 30 -8.03 -11.32 -3.76
CA ASP A 30 -9.47 -11.51 -3.80
C ASP A 30 -10.24 -10.25 -3.37
N ALA A 31 -9.75 -9.51 -2.37
CA ALA A 31 -10.32 -8.24 -1.96
C ALA A 31 -10.18 -7.16 -3.04
N LEU A 32 -9.00 -7.03 -3.66
CA LEU A 32 -8.77 -6.10 -4.76
C LEU A 32 -9.69 -6.41 -5.96
N GLY A 33 -9.85 -7.69 -6.33
CA GLY A 33 -10.75 -8.09 -7.41
C GLY A 33 -12.25 -7.80 -7.16
N ARG A 34 -12.65 -7.55 -5.91
CA ARG A 34 -14.00 -7.06 -5.57
C ARG A 34 -14.14 -5.54 -5.73
N LEU A 35 -13.04 -4.79 -5.64
CA LEU A 35 -13.03 -3.32 -5.74
C LEU A 35 -12.95 -2.84 -7.18
N GLU A 36 -12.17 -3.50 -8.04
CA GLU A 36 -12.00 -3.12 -9.44
C GLU A 36 -11.94 -4.38 -10.33
N PRO A 37 -12.84 -4.53 -11.31
CA PRO A 37 -12.88 -5.70 -12.21
C PRO A 37 -11.56 -6.04 -12.90
N GLU A 38 -10.73 -5.06 -13.25
CA GLU A 38 -9.42 -5.29 -13.87
C GLU A 38 -8.43 -5.97 -12.91
N TRP A 39 -8.58 -5.78 -11.59
CA TRP A 39 -7.80 -6.47 -10.54
C TRP A 39 -8.21 -7.93 -10.30
N ARG A 40 -8.91 -8.55 -11.25
CA ARG A 40 -9.13 -10.02 -11.29
C ARG A 40 -8.15 -10.73 -12.21
N ARG A 41 -7.38 -9.99 -13.01
CA ARG A 41 -6.47 -10.54 -14.02
C ARG A 41 -5.06 -10.04 -13.73
N TRP A 42 -4.28 -10.91 -13.09
CA TRP A 42 -2.91 -10.63 -12.71
C TRP A 42 -1.93 -11.40 -13.57
N HIS A 43 -0.74 -10.83 -13.73
CA HIS A 43 0.31 -11.37 -14.57
C HIS A 43 1.66 -11.32 -13.85
N GLU A 44 2.51 -12.30 -14.13
CA GLU A 44 3.91 -12.24 -13.72
C GLU A 44 4.73 -11.32 -14.65
N ALA A 45 5.91 -10.90 -14.19
CA ALA A 45 6.85 -10.15 -15.01
C ALA A 45 7.30 -10.92 -16.28
N GLY A 46 7.46 -10.19 -17.37
CA GLY A 46 8.02 -10.65 -18.64
C GLY A 46 9.06 -9.67 -19.18
N ARG A 47 9.78 -10.06 -20.25
CA ARG A 47 10.81 -9.19 -20.87
C ARG A 47 10.20 -8.06 -21.69
N THR A 48 9.03 -8.31 -22.28
CA THR A 48 8.24 -7.35 -23.04
C THR A 48 6.81 -7.34 -22.51
N PHE A 49 6.04 -6.29 -22.80
CA PHE A 49 4.63 -6.24 -22.42
C PHE A 49 3.84 -7.41 -22.99
N LYS A 50 4.08 -7.78 -24.26
CA LYS A 50 3.43 -8.93 -24.91
C LYS A 50 3.77 -10.25 -24.23
N ASP A 51 5.04 -10.45 -23.85
CA ASP A 51 5.44 -11.67 -23.15
C ASP A 51 4.91 -11.70 -21.71
N ALA A 52 4.81 -10.53 -21.06
CA ALA A 52 4.28 -10.41 -19.71
C ALA A 52 2.78 -10.66 -19.68
N SER A 53 2.02 -10.13 -20.65
CA SER A 53 0.55 -10.26 -20.69
C SER A 53 0.11 -11.71 -20.95
N ALA A 54 0.97 -12.52 -21.57
CA ALA A 54 0.74 -13.96 -21.70
C ALA A 54 0.96 -14.74 -20.39
N ARG A 55 1.63 -14.17 -19.38
CA ARG A 55 1.99 -14.84 -18.11
C ARG A 55 0.94 -14.64 -17.04
N THR A 56 -0.30 -15.04 -17.32
CA THR A 56 -1.40 -14.95 -16.36
C THR A 56 -1.05 -15.72 -15.08
N PHE A 57 -1.34 -15.11 -13.94
CA PHE A 57 -1.14 -15.67 -12.60
C PHE A 57 -2.51 -15.82 -11.92
N SER A 58 -2.83 -17.03 -11.47
CA SER A 58 -3.99 -17.27 -10.62
C SER A 58 -3.62 -16.91 -9.18
N THR A 59 -4.38 -16.02 -8.56
CA THR A 59 -4.08 -15.44 -7.24
C THR A 59 -4.55 -16.30 -6.07
N ASP A 60 -4.75 -17.60 -6.28
CA ASP A 60 -5.09 -18.53 -5.20
C ASP A 60 -3.86 -18.94 -4.39
N ARG A 61 -4.10 -19.36 -3.15
CA ARG A 61 -3.09 -19.82 -2.20
C ARG A 61 -2.11 -20.84 -2.80
N ALA A 62 -2.58 -21.81 -3.58
CA ALA A 62 -1.72 -22.87 -4.11
C ALA A 62 -0.72 -22.33 -5.14
N ASN A 63 -1.12 -21.34 -5.94
CA ASN A 63 -0.22 -20.67 -6.88
C ASN A 63 0.75 -19.72 -6.19
N PHE A 64 0.37 -19.05 -5.11
CA PHE A 64 1.33 -18.32 -4.26
C PHE A 64 2.36 -19.26 -3.61
N MET A 65 1.94 -20.42 -3.12
CA MET A 65 2.88 -21.44 -2.60
C MET A 65 3.90 -21.87 -3.66
N LYS A 66 3.45 -22.10 -4.90
CA LYS A 66 4.34 -22.42 -6.03
C LYS A 66 5.26 -21.24 -6.38
N LEU A 67 4.77 -20.00 -6.27
CA LEU A 67 5.56 -18.80 -6.49
C LEU A 67 6.69 -18.70 -5.46
N PHE A 68 6.36 -18.87 -4.17
CA PHE A 68 7.29 -18.81 -3.04
C PHE A 68 8.28 -19.97 -2.98
N ALA A 69 7.99 -21.10 -3.62
CA ALA A 69 8.95 -22.18 -3.78
C ALA A 69 10.12 -21.83 -4.74
N ARG A 70 9.97 -20.79 -5.57
CA ARG A 70 11.00 -20.40 -6.56
C ARG A 70 12.11 -19.60 -5.88
N LYS A 71 13.37 -19.95 -6.14
CA LYS A 71 14.55 -19.28 -5.55
C LYS A 71 14.53 -17.75 -5.72
N LYS A 72 14.09 -17.25 -6.87
CA LYS A 72 14.01 -15.79 -7.16
C LYS A 72 12.97 -15.03 -6.30
N ASN A 73 12.04 -15.76 -5.69
CA ASN A 73 10.95 -15.25 -4.86
C ASN A 73 11.23 -15.47 -3.37
N ARG A 74 12.47 -15.83 -3.01
CA ARG A 74 12.95 -15.96 -1.62
C ARG A 74 14.10 -15.02 -1.38
N LEU A 75 14.14 -14.43 -0.18
CA LEU A 75 15.26 -13.65 0.31
C LEU A 75 15.44 -13.97 1.80
N GLY A 76 16.44 -14.80 2.11
CA GLY A 76 16.56 -15.38 3.45
C GLY A 76 15.37 -16.29 3.78
N ASP A 77 14.72 -16.02 4.89
CA ASP A 77 13.49 -16.66 5.36
C ASP A 77 12.21 -16.07 4.74
N ALA A 78 12.33 -14.96 4.02
CA ALA A 78 11.20 -14.20 3.51
C ALA A 78 10.75 -14.60 2.09
N PHE A 79 9.52 -14.20 1.76
CA PHE A 79 8.87 -14.44 0.48
C PHE A 79 8.57 -13.13 -0.25
N ARG A 80 8.81 -13.12 -1.56
CA ARG A 80 8.53 -11.98 -2.43
C ARG A 80 7.54 -12.35 -3.52
N TYR A 81 6.62 -11.46 -3.81
CA TYR A 81 5.78 -11.51 -5.01
C TYR A 81 5.71 -10.14 -5.68
N TRP A 82 5.62 -10.15 -7.01
CA TRP A 82 5.41 -8.96 -7.82
C TRP A 82 4.47 -9.36 -8.95
N LEU A 83 3.29 -8.74 -8.99
CA LEU A 83 2.25 -9.00 -9.97
C LEU A 83 1.75 -7.69 -10.53
N TRP A 84 1.28 -7.73 -11.78
CA TRP A 84 0.71 -6.55 -12.43
C TRP A 84 -0.61 -6.89 -13.12
N ALA A 85 -1.47 -5.89 -13.27
CA ALA A 85 -2.76 -5.97 -13.96
C ALA A 85 -2.91 -4.77 -14.90
N GLY A 86 -3.58 -4.96 -16.03
CA GLY A 86 -3.86 -3.89 -17.00
C GLY A 86 -3.73 -4.36 -18.45
N THR A 87 -4.35 -3.62 -19.38
CA THR A 87 -4.38 -3.99 -20.81
C THR A 87 -3.43 -3.15 -21.66
N HIS A 88 -2.86 -2.08 -21.11
CA HIS A 88 -1.93 -1.19 -21.80
C HIS A 88 -0.71 -0.90 -20.92
N PRO A 89 0.52 -0.80 -21.46
CA PRO A 89 1.73 -0.57 -20.66
C PRO A 89 1.66 0.63 -19.71
N ASP A 90 0.94 1.66 -20.14
CA ASP A 90 0.79 2.93 -19.41
C ASP A 90 -0.35 2.96 -18.39
N GLU A 91 -1.19 1.92 -18.39
CA GLU A 91 -2.40 1.79 -17.59
C GLU A 91 -2.32 0.51 -16.77
N THR A 92 -1.17 0.31 -16.10
CA THR A 92 -0.91 -0.87 -15.28
C THR A 92 -1.03 -0.56 -13.80
N SER A 93 -1.67 -1.47 -13.08
CA SER A 93 -1.55 -1.57 -11.63
C SER A 93 -0.49 -2.57 -11.26
N LEU A 94 0.18 -2.35 -10.13
CA LEU A 94 1.24 -3.19 -9.62
C LEU A 94 0.95 -3.56 -8.17
N VAL A 95 1.22 -4.80 -7.80
CA VAL A 95 1.30 -5.21 -6.40
C VAL A 95 2.65 -5.89 -6.16
N ASP A 96 3.49 -5.27 -5.32
CA ASP A 96 4.76 -5.84 -4.83
C ASP A 96 4.61 -6.13 -3.35
N GLY A 97 5.18 -7.24 -2.89
CA GLY A 97 5.13 -7.60 -1.49
C GLY A 97 6.32 -8.42 -1.05
N TYR A 98 6.66 -8.22 0.22
CA TYR A 98 7.73 -8.86 0.94
C TYR A 98 7.22 -9.22 2.35
N CYS A 99 7.24 -10.51 2.72
CA CYS A 99 6.66 -10.99 3.97
C CYS A 99 7.38 -12.22 4.54
N GLY A 100 7.09 -12.54 5.80
CA GLY A 100 7.49 -13.78 6.46
C GLY A 100 8.86 -13.76 7.13
N SER A 101 9.61 -12.66 7.00
CA SER A 101 10.89 -12.52 7.68
C SER A 101 10.73 -12.19 9.15
N ALA A 102 11.54 -12.79 10.00
CA ALA A 102 11.71 -12.34 11.38
C ALA A 102 12.59 -11.08 11.51
N ASP A 103 13.34 -10.73 10.45
CA ASP A 103 14.22 -9.58 10.45
C ASP A 103 13.46 -8.28 10.17
N ASP A 104 13.85 -7.20 10.84
CA ASP A 104 13.31 -5.85 10.59
C ASP A 104 13.84 -5.23 9.28
N VAL A 105 14.93 -5.79 8.74
CA VAL A 105 15.61 -5.29 7.54
C VAL A 105 15.83 -6.42 6.53
N PRO A 106 15.26 -6.33 5.30
CA PRO A 106 14.41 -5.24 4.83
C PRO A 106 13.01 -5.28 5.47
N THR A 107 12.42 -4.11 5.71
CA THR A 107 11.08 -3.99 6.29
C THR A 107 10.05 -4.75 5.45
N SER A 108 9.23 -5.57 6.09
CA SER A 108 8.14 -6.26 5.41
C SER A 108 7.13 -5.25 4.88
N MET A 109 6.64 -5.49 3.68
CA MET A 109 5.81 -4.51 2.98
C MET A 109 4.82 -5.12 1.99
N CYS A 110 3.74 -4.40 1.74
CA CYS A 110 2.84 -4.59 0.60
C CYS A 110 2.59 -3.23 -0.05
N LEU A 111 2.85 -3.14 -1.35
CA LEU A 111 2.70 -1.93 -2.14
C LEU A 111 1.68 -2.18 -3.25
N VAL A 112 0.58 -1.44 -3.26
CA VAL A 112 -0.38 -1.38 -4.37
C VAL A 112 -0.17 -0.07 -5.10
N SER A 113 0.30 -0.12 -6.34
CA SER A 113 0.42 1.06 -7.21
C SER A 113 -0.71 1.04 -8.23
N PRO A 114 -1.70 1.95 -8.15
CA PRO A 114 -2.69 2.14 -9.20
C PRO A 114 -2.06 2.67 -10.50
N PRO A 115 -2.79 2.63 -11.63
CA PRO A 115 -2.30 3.22 -12.87
C PRO A 115 -2.23 4.74 -12.74
N ARG A 116 -1.30 5.34 -13.50
CA ARG A 116 -1.05 6.79 -13.47
C ARG A 116 -2.08 7.57 -14.29
N ARG A 117 -2.57 6.96 -15.37
CA ARG A 117 -3.47 7.57 -16.35
C ARG A 117 -4.44 6.53 -16.92
N GLY A 118 -5.37 7.01 -17.73
CA GLY A 118 -6.43 6.20 -18.34
C GLY A 118 -7.66 6.10 -17.46
N ASP A 119 -8.72 5.50 -17.99
CA ASP A 119 -10.04 5.45 -17.34
C ASP A 119 -9.98 4.74 -15.98
N MET A 120 -9.11 3.73 -15.85
CA MET A 120 -8.89 3.03 -14.58
C MET A 120 -8.28 3.95 -13.53
N ALA A 121 -7.37 4.84 -13.91
CA ALA A 121 -6.77 5.80 -12.98
C ALA A 121 -7.82 6.77 -12.44
N GLU A 122 -8.71 7.28 -13.30
CA GLU A 122 -9.79 8.19 -12.87
C GLU A 122 -10.78 7.51 -11.91
N ARG A 123 -11.08 6.22 -12.12
CA ARG A 123 -11.91 5.44 -11.19
C ARG A 123 -11.19 5.17 -9.86
N VAL A 124 -9.93 4.74 -9.94
CA VAL A 124 -9.19 4.23 -8.80
C VAL A 124 -8.62 5.33 -7.92
N LEU A 125 -8.16 6.45 -8.49
CA LEU A 125 -7.54 7.55 -7.76
C LEU A 125 -8.58 8.49 -7.12
N SER A 126 -9.52 7.89 -6.39
CA SER A 126 -10.57 8.56 -5.62
C SER A 126 -10.44 8.18 -4.14
N ALA A 127 -10.88 9.07 -3.23
CA ALA A 127 -10.82 8.77 -1.80
C ALA A 127 -11.58 7.48 -1.44
N PRO A 128 -12.82 7.26 -1.92
CA PRO A 128 -13.56 6.07 -1.52
C PRO A 128 -12.87 4.77 -1.93
N LEU A 129 -12.32 4.69 -3.14
CA LEU A 129 -11.69 3.45 -3.59
C LEU A 129 -10.34 3.22 -2.92
N LEU A 130 -9.46 4.22 -2.85
CA LEU A 130 -8.16 4.07 -2.19
C LEU A 130 -8.29 3.83 -0.68
N ARG A 131 -9.33 4.37 -0.04
CA ARG A 131 -9.68 4.03 1.34
C ARG A 131 -9.97 2.54 1.47
N GLU A 132 -10.82 1.97 0.62
CA GLU A 132 -11.14 0.54 0.68
C GLU A 132 -9.96 -0.36 0.29
N VAL A 133 -9.09 0.08 -0.62
CA VAL A 133 -7.82 -0.60 -0.92
C VAL A 133 -6.95 -0.64 0.33
N LEU A 134 -6.71 0.52 0.98
CA LEU A 134 -5.93 0.57 2.21
C LEU A 134 -6.53 -0.30 3.31
N ARG A 135 -7.85 -0.24 3.54
CA ARG A 135 -8.52 -1.11 4.53
C ARG A 135 -8.36 -2.59 4.19
N SER A 136 -8.41 -2.97 2.91
CA SER A 136 -8.19 -4.35 2.47
C SER A 136 -6.76 -4.81 2.72
N VAL A 137 -5.77 -3.94 2.44
CA VAL A 137 -4.36 -4.20 2.75
C VAL A 137 -4.16 -4.35 4.25
N VAL A 138 -4.73 -3.45 5.07
CA VAL A 138 -4.65 -3.50 6.53
C VAL A 138 -5.23 -4.79 7.09
N ARG A 139 -6.40 -5.22 6.61
CA ARG A 139 -7.05 -6.47 7.05
C ARG A 139 -6.26 -7.72 6.68
N CYS A 140 -5.59 -7.71 5.53
CA CYS A 140 -4.86 -8.88 5.06
C CYS A 140 -3.45 -8.98 5.66
N TRP A 141 -2.81 -7.83 5.90
CA TRP A 141 -1.41 -7.79 6.32
C TRP A 141 -1.19 -7.34 7.76
N GLU A 142 -2.18 -6.73 8.41
CA GLU A 142 -2.09 -6.18 9.77
C GLU A 142 -0.79 -5.37 9.95
N PRO A 143 -0.55 -4.35 9.10
CA PRO A 143 0.69 -3.61 9.12
C PRO A 143 0.80 -2.78 10.40
N THR A 144 2.02 -2.37 10.73
CA THR A 144 2.26 -1.40 11.80
C THR A 144 1.85 0.01 11.34
N TRP A 145 2.17 0.34 10.09
CA TRP A 145 1.87 1.63 9.48
C TRP A 145 1.51 1.46 8.01
N SER A 146 0.54 2.23 7.51
CA SER A 146 0.16 2.20 6.10
C SER A 146 -0.23 3.59 5.61
N VAL A 147 -0.08 3.84 4.30
CA VAL A 147 -0.25 5.16 3.71
C VAL A 147 -0.82 5.08 2.31
N VAL A 148 -1.68 6.04 1.97
CA VAL A 148 -1.96 6.44 0.59
C VAL A 148 -1.24 7.75 0.36
N ALA A 149 -0.26 7.80 -0.55
CA ALA A 149 0.49 9.01 -0.80
C ALA A 149 0.84 9.19 -2.29
N SER A 150 0.96 10.46 -2.68
CA SER A 150 1.71 10.86 -3.87
C SER A 150 3.20 10.64 -3.62
N ARG A 151 3.92 10.10 -4.61
CA ARG A 151 5.38 9.94 -4.54
C ARG A 151 6.07 11.29 -4.51
N GLU A 152 5.60 12.23 -5.30
CA GLU A 152 6.08 13.60 -5.34
C GLU A 152 5.91 14.32 -3.99
N TYR A 153 4.78 14.11 -3.32
CA TYR A 153 4.56 14.63 -1.98
C TYR A 153 5.53 13.99 -0.98
N ARG A 154 5.63 12.65 -0.96
CA ARG A 154 6.55 11.91 -0.08
C ARG A 154 7.99 12.40 -0.24
N ASP A 155 8.47 12.51 -1.47
CA ASP A 155 9.84 12.90 -1.77
C ASP A 155 10.13 14.36 -1.35
N LYS A 156 9.10 15.20 -1.31
CA LYS A 156 9.20 16.58 -0.81
C LYS A 156 9.26 16.66 0.72
N VAL A 157 8.55 15.79 1.43
CA VAL A 157 8.39 15.88 2.91
C VAL A 157 9.25 14.91 3.70
N SER A 158 9.91 13.95 3.06
CA SER A 158 10.80 12.98 3.70
C SER A 158 12.25 13.14 3.21
N PRO A 159 13.17 13.68 4.04
CA PRO A 159 14.55 13.98 3.65
C PRO A 159 15.40 12.75 3.28
N SER A 160 15.07 11.58 3.82
CA SER A 160 15.79 10.30 3.68
C SER A 160 15.04 9.30 2.78
N SER A 161 14.42 9.77 1.70
CA SER A 161 13.72 8.92 0.72
C SER A 161 12.56 8.08 1.27
N GLY A 162 11.75 8.64 2.17
CA GLY A 162 10.46 8.05 2.51
C GLY A 162 10.52 6.90 3.49
N ASP A 163 11.32 7.04 4.56
CA ASP A 163 11.33 6.08 5.67
C ASP A 163 9.90 5.85 6.16
N ALA A 164 9.44 4.60 6.09
CA ALA A 164 8.08 4.25 6.44
C ALA A 164 7.80 4.65 7.91
N GLY A 165 6.63 5.23 8.16
CA GLY A 165 6.24 5.72 9.49
C GLY A 165 6.64 7.18 9.79
N THR A 166 7.46 7.84 8.97
CA THR A 166 7.98 9.20 9.28
C THR A 166 7.17 10.37 8.69
N PHE A 167 6.16 10.08 7.88
CA PHE A 167 5.37 11.10 7.19
C PHE A 167 3.88 10.75 7.18
N VAL A 168 3.07 11.70 6.76
CA VAL A 168 1.63 11.51 6.54
C VAL A 168 1.34 11.48 5.05
N GLY A 169 0.44 10.62 4.61
CA GLY A 169 -0.09 10.65 3.24
C GLY A 169 -1.41 11.41 3.15
N TRP A 170 -2.05 11.29 1.99
CA TRP A 170 -3.48 11.61 1.85
C TRP A 170 -4.33 10.83 2.87
N MET A 171 -3.97 9.56 3.05
CA MET A 171 -4.51 8.69 4.09
C MET A 171 -3.36 8.03 4.82
N THR A 172 -3.45 7.92 6.14
CA THR A 172 -2.41 7.27 6.97
C THR A 172 -3.08 6.41 8.02
N TYR A 173 -2.69 5.14 8.10
CA TYR A 173 -3.14 4.20 9.12
C TYR A 173 -2.04 3.95 10.14
N PHE A 174 -2.45 3.91 11.39
CA PHE A 174 -1.63 3.54 12.54
C PHE A 174 -2.24 2.33 13.21
N SER A 175 -1.45 1.27 13.42
CA SER A 175 -1.93 0.13 14.20
C SER A 175 -2.22 0.55 15.65
N ARG A 176 -3.15 -0.14 16.29
CA ARG A 176 -3.47 0.09 17.71
C ARG A 176 -2.25 -0.04 18.62
N GLN A 177 -1.29 -0.88 18.24
CA GLN A 177 -0.03 -1.06 18.98
C GLN A 177 0.96 0.08 18.73
N TRP A 178 0.82 0.81 17.61
CA TRP A 178 1.69 1.93 17.28
C TRP A 178 1.40 3.18 18.11
N GLY A 179 0.14 3.37 18.49
CA GLY A 179 -0.34 4.44 19.38
C GLY A 179 -1.75 4.90 19.03
N GLU A 180 -2.31 5.74 19.89
CA GLU A 180 -3.62 6.36 19.66
C GLU A 180 -3.49 7.68 18.91
N VAL A 181 -4.38 7.89 17.93
CA VAL A 181 -4.42 9.13 17.15
C VAL A 181 -5.03 10.25 18.01
N PRO A 182 -4.31 11.36 18.24
CA PRO A 182 -4.85 12.51 18.98
C PRO A 182 -5.98 13.20 18.19
N PRO A 183 -6.75 14.11 18.81
CA PRO A 183 -7.67 14.96 18.07
C PRO A 183 -6.96 15.73 16.94
N LEU A 184 -7.52 15.69 15.73
CA LEU A 184 -6.97 16.33 14.53
C LEU A 184 -7.86 17.50 14.07
N PRO A 185 -7.30 18.52 13.39
CA PRO A 185 -8.08 19.65 12.90
C PRO A 185 -9.07 19.23 11.80
N ALA A 186 -10.20 19.93 11.70
CA ALA A 186 -11.09 19.78 10.55
C ALA A 186 -10.37 20.21 9.25
N PRO A 187 -10.64 19.58 8.08
CA PRO A 187 -11.70 18.60 7.80
C PRO A 187 -11.27 17.13 7.98
N VAL A 188 -10.15 16.86 8.67
CA VAL A 188 -9.58 15.52 8.80
C VAL A 188 -10.59 14.56 9.41
N ARG A 189 -10.72 13.38 8.80
CA ARG A 189 -11.52 12.29 9.35
C ARG A 189 -10.64 11.23 9.97
N VAL A 190 -11.07 10.76 11.13
CA VAL A 190 -10.43 9.68 11.87
C VAL A 190 -11.44 8.54 11.94
N GLU A 191 -11.10 7.40 11.34
CA GLU A 191 -11.98 6.25 11.19
C GLU A 191 -11.31 4.99 11.77
N PRO A 192 -12.02 4.16 12.57
CA PRO A 192 -11.48 2.88 12.99
C PRO A 192 -11.37 1.91 11.81
N VAL A 193 -10.31 1.10 11.80
CA VAL A 193 -10.17 -0.06 10.92
C VAL A 193 -10.35 -1.31 11.76
N ASP A 194 -11.61 -1.70 11.93
CA ASP A 194 -12.04 -2.82 12.77
C ASP A 194 -11.43 -2.68 14.18
N ASP A 195 -10.81 -3.71 14.74
CA ASP A 195 -10.07 -3.69 16.01
C ASP A 195 -8.54 -3.55 15.83
N LEU A 196 -8.09 -3.29 14.59
CA LEU A 196 -6.69 -3.29 14.20
C LEU A 196 -5.99 -1.96 14.46
N GLY A 197 -6.68 -0.84 14.26
CA GLY A 197 -6.11 0.50 14.43
C GLY A 197 -6.98 1.61 13.84
N THR A 198 -6.33 2.72 13.48
CA THR A 198 -7.00 3.97 13.12
C THR A 198 -6.49 4.50 11.80
N LEU A 199 -7.42 4.86 10.90
CA LEU A 199 -7.16 5.53 9.63
C LEU A 199 -7.44 7.03 9.74
N VAL A 200 -6.46 7.83 9.35
CA VAL A 200 -6.55 9.28 9.20
C VAL A 200 -6.72 9.60 7.72
N LEU A 201 -7.76 10.34 7.34
CA LEU A 201 -8.04 10.83 6.00
C LEU A 201 -7.98 12.35 5.99
N LEU A 202 -7.05 12.93 5.24
CA LEU A 202 -6.89 14.39 5.21
C LEU A 202 -8.05 15.11 4.51
N THR A 203 -8.45 14.63 3.34
CA THR A 203 -9.47 15.26 2.47
C THR A 203 -10.30 14.22 1.74
N GLU A 204 -11.57 14.51 1.44
CA GLU A 204 -12.40 13.65 0.58
C GLU A 204 -12.07 13.80 -0.91
N GLU A 205 -11.65 15.00 -1.32
CA GLU A 205 -11.13 15.21 -2.67
C GLU A 205 -9.71 14.65 -2.79
N ARG A 206 -9.30 14.36 -4.04
CA ARG A 206 -7.96 13.86 -4.35
C ARG A 206 -6.91 14.85 -3.84
N PHE A 207 -6.16 14.42 -2.82
CA PHE A 207 -4.98 15.14 -2.36
C PHE A 207 -4.03 15.36 -3.53
N THR A 208 -3.37 16.51 -3.61
CA THR A 208 -2.37 16.82 -4.65
C THR A 208 -1.27 17.70 -4.06
N VAL A 209 -0.03 17.43 -4.43
CA VAL A 209 1.13 18.23 -3.97
C VAL A 209 1.11 19.68 -4.48
N THR A 210 0.35 19.96 -5.53
CA THR A 210 0.22 21.27 -6.16
C THR A 210 -0.87 22.15 -5.54
N ASN A 211 -1.80 21.57 -4.76
CA ASN A 211 -2.78 22.36 -4.03
C ASN A 211 -2.17 22.85 -2.69
N PRO A 212 -2.00 24.16 -2.49
CA PRO A 212 -1.40 24.69 -1.28
C PRO A 212 -2.19 24.37 -0.01
N GLU A 213 -3.53 24.29 -0.08
CA GLU A 213 -4.36 23.94 1.08
C GLU A 213 -4.16 22.49 1.50
N HIS A 214 -4.02 21.57 0.54
CA HIS A 214 -3.69 20.17 0.82
C HIS A 214 -2.35 20.06 1.56
N VAL A 215 -1.32 20.74 1.06
CA VAL A 215 0.02 20.72 1.66
C VAL A 215 0.01 21.37 3.05
N ARG A 216 -0.70 22.48 3.23
CA ARG A 216 -0.86 23.15 4.54
C ARG A 216 -1.52 22.23 5.55
N LEU A 217 -2.65 21.62 5.20
CA LEU A 217 -3.37 20.68 6.08
C LEU A 217 -2.50 19.48 6.45
N ALA A 218 -1.81 18.88 5.47
CA ALA A 218 -0.91 17.77 5.73
C ALA A 218 0.25 18.16 6.66
N THR A 219 0.76 19.39 6.56
CA THR A 219 1.81 19.91 7.43
C THR A 219 1.30 20.09 8.87
N GLU A 220 0.10 20.65 9.03
CA GLU A 220 -0.54 20.83 10.35
C GLU A 220 -0.80 19.47 11.02
N VAL A 221 -1.34 18.51 10.28
CA VAL A 221 -1.57 17.14 10.78
C VAL A 221 -0.26 16.42 11.09
N HIS A 222 0.76 16.60 10.25
CA HIS A 222 2.10 16.05 10.51
C HIS A 222 2.64 16.52 11.86
N GLN A 223 2.59 17.82 12.14
CA GLN A 223 3.05 18.40 13.41
C GLN A 223 2.32 17.81 14.63
N VAL A 224 0.99 17.64 14.54
CA VAL A 224 0.20 17.07 15.64
C VAL A 224 0.56 15.60 15.88
N LEU A 225 0.69 14.80 14.81
CA LEU A 225 1.01 13.38 14.91
C LEU A 225 2.47 13.15 15.35
N ASP A 226 3.40 14.00 14.89
CA ASP A 226 4.80 13.99 15.32
C ASP A 226 4.93 14.35 16.81
N ALA A 227 4.24 15.39 17.27
CA ALA A 227 4.20 15.76 18.68
C ALA A 227 3.57 14.68 19.58
N ALA A 228 2.66 13.86 19.04
CA ALA A 228 2.11 12.68 19.71
C ALA A 228 3.03 11.45 19.62
N GLY A 229 4.19 11.57 18.96
CA GLY A 229 5.17 10.50 18.79
C GLY A 229 4.78 9.42 17.79
N LEU A 230 3.73 9.63 16.99
CA LEU A 230 3.25 8.65 16.00
C LEU A 230 4.07 8.63 14.72
N LEU A 231 4.87 9.66 14.45
CA LEU A 231 5.73 9.74 13.27
C LEU A 231 7.17 9.39 13.64
N ARG A 232 7.56 8.16 13.33
CA ARG A 232 8.88 7.60 13.62
C ARG A 232 9.18 6.47 12.65
N ALA A 233 10.46 6.25 12.37
CA ALA A 233 10.88 5.16 11.50
C ALA A 233 10.43 3.81 12.08
N LEU A 234 10.02 2.91 11.18
CA LEU A 234 9.86 1.48 11.44
C LEU A 234 11.25 0.84 11.55
#